data_AF-A0A3M6QXB2-F1
#
_entry.id   AF-A0A3M6QXB2-F1
#
_cell.length_a   1.000
_cell.length_b   1.000
_cell.length_c   1.000
_cell.angle_alpha   90.00
_cell.angle_beta   90.00
_cell.angle_gamma   90.00
#
_symmetry.space_group_name_H-M   'P 1'
#
loop_
_entity.id
_entity.type
_entity.pdbx_description
1 polymer ?
#
loop_
_entity_poly.entity_id
_entity_poly.type
_entity_poly.pdbx_seq_one_letter_code
_entity_poly.pdbx_strand_id
1 'polypeptide(L)'
;MSDLHDSRKRGLARLVSAFRNSMAGFAAVWQEPAFRQESALALVLVPAAFWVGQSWVEVALLCALVLLVLVVEILNSAIEAVVDRVGPEWHALSKSAKDMGSAAVLLSLLLCALVWGWAIYERLTA
;
A
#
# COMPACT_ATOMS: atom_id res chain seq x y z
N MET A 1 -8.26 43.10 9.65
CA MET A 1 -8.11 42.32 8.41
C MET A 1 -6.68 41.78 8.26
N SER A 2 -6.13 41.17 9.33
CA SER A 2 -4.75 40.65 9.42
C SER A 2 -4.67 39.16 9.78
N ASP A 3 -5.73 38.57 10.35
CA ASP A 3 -5.72 37.18 10.85
C ASP A 3 -6.00 36.10 9.79
N LEU A 4 -6.54 36.49 8.63
CA LEU A 4 -6.81 35.57 7.51
C LEU A 4 -5.53 35.17 6.76
N HIS A 5 -4.50 36.01 6.77
CA HIS A 5 -3.23 35.73 6.07
C HIS A 5 -2.35 34.73 6.85
N ASP A 6 -2.41 34.75 8.18
CA ASP A 6 -1.54 33.96 9.05
C ASP A 6 -2.03 32.50 9.20
N SER A 7 -3.35 32.31 9.20
CA SER A 7 -3.99 30.99 9.24
C SER A 7 -3.76 30.16 7.97
N ARG A 8 -3.74 30.82 6.81
CA ARG A 8 -3.49 30.18 5.50
C ARG A 8 -2.03 29.74 5.34
N LYS A 9 -1.07 30.54 5.82
CA LYS A 9 0.37 30.18 5.87
C LYS A 9 0.60 28.96 6.78
N ARG A 10 -0.05 28.90 7.94
CA ARG A 10 -0.03 27.72 8.84
C ARG A 10 -0.70 26.48 8.23
N GLY A 11 -1.72 26.64 7.39
CA GLY A 11 -2.38 25.53 6.69
C GLY A 11 -1.49 24.91 5.60
N LEU A 12 -0.91 25.74 4.73
CA LEU A 12 0.02 25.28 3.70
C LEU A 12 1.28 24.65 4.28
N ALA A 13 1.85 25.25 5.34
CA ALA A 13 3.00 24.67 6.04
C ALA A 13 2.72 23.26 6.59
N ARG A 14 1.50 23.04 7.11
CA ARG A 14 1.07 21.71 7.60
C ARG A 14 0.93 20.70 6.47
N LEU A 15 0.34 21.08 5.33
CA LEU A 15 0.24 20.22 4.16
C LEU A 15 1.62 19.82 3.63
N VAL A 16 2.55 20.78 3.53
CA VAL A 16 3.93 20.50 3.12
C VAL A 16 4.62 19.56 4.11
N SER A 17 4.44 19.75 5.42
CA SER A 17 5.00 18.84 6.41
C SER A 17 4.41 17.43 6.33
N ALA A 18 3.09 17.31 6.11
CA ALA A 18 2.42 16.02 5.97
C ALA A 18 2.91 15.29 4.71
N PHE A 19 3.00 15.98 3.58
CA PHE A 19 3.55 15.43 2.35
C PHE A 19 5.00 14.97 2.53
N ARG A 20 5.85 15.78 3.17
CA ARG A 20 7.24 15.39 3.47
C ARG A 20 7.29 14.15 4.36
N ASN A 21 6.43 14.04 5.37
CA ASN A 21 6.36 12.86 6.23
C ASN A 21 5.93 11.62 5.43
N SER A 22 4.93 11.75 4.54
CA SER A 22 4.53 10.67 3.63
C SER A 22 5.67 10.23 2.71
N MET A 23 6.39 11.18 2.11
CA MET A 23 7.54 10.86 1.26
C MET A 23 8.67 10.16 2.02
N ALA A 24 8.92 10.55 3.28
CA ALA A 24 9.87 9.86 4.14
C ALA A 24 9.42 8.41 4.44
N GLY A 25 8.11 8.20 4.68
CA GLY A 25 7.53 6.86 4.83
C GLY A 25 7.72 6.00 3.58
N PHE A 26 7.43 6.53 2.39
CA PHE A 26 7.68 5.84 1.12
C PHE A 26 9.17 5.53 0.91
N ALA A 27 10.06 6.45 1.25
CA ALA A 27 11.50 6.21 1.14
C ALA A 27 12.00 5.12 2.09
N ALA A 28 11.39 5.00 3.28
CA ALA A 28 11.71 3.96 4.26
C ALA A 28 11.26 2.59 3.77
N VAL A 29 9.98 2.44 3.40
CA VAL A 29 9.46 1.15 2.91
C VAL A 29 10.08 0.71 1.58
N TRP A 30 10.59 1.63 0.76
CA TRP A 30 11.30 1.29 -0.48
C TRP A 30 12.58 0.46 -0.26
N GLN A 31 13.12 0.45 0.96
CA GLN A 31 14.24 -0.41 1.31
C GLN A 31 13.82 -1.88 1.41
N GLU A 32 12.53 -2.15 1.65
CA GLU A 32 11.98 -3.50 1.75
C GLU A 32 11.95 -4.19 0.38
N PRO A 33 12.59 -5.36 0.22
CA PRO A 33 12.59 -6.10 -1.04
C PRO A 33 11.18 -6.46 -1.51
N ALA A 34 10.30 -6.86 -0.59
CA ALA A 34 8.91 -7.23 -0.89
C ALA A 34 8.13 -6.05 -1.47
N PHE A 35 8.17 -4.89 -0.81
CA PHE A 35 7.54 -3.67 -1.33
C PHE A 35 8.03 -3.28 -2.74
N ARG A 36 9.33 -3.45 -3.05
CA ARG A 36 9.85 -3.19 -4.41
C ARG A 36 9.31 -4.17 -5.45
N GLN A 37 9.17 -5.45 -5.08
CA GLN A 37 8.59 -6.47 -5.96
C GLN A 37 7.12 -6.17 -6.23
N GLU A 38 6.34 -5.88 -5.20
CA GLU A 38 4.93 -5.52 -5.34
C GLU A 38 4.75 -4.22 -6.12
N SER A 39 5.61 -3.22 -5.91
CA SER A 39 5.59 -1.97 -6.68
C SER A 39 5.92 -2.20 -8.16
N ALA A 40 6.85 -3.11 -8.48
CA ALA A 40 7.14 -3.48 -9.85
C ALA A 40 5.95 -4.20 -10.51
N LEU A 41 5.27 -5.09 -9.77
CA LEU A 41 4.02 -5.71 -10.24
C LEU A 41 2.92 -4.66 -10.43
N ALA A 42 2.80 -3.70 -9.52
CA ALA A 42 1.82 -2.62 -9.61
C ALA A 42 2.04 -1.76 -10.86
N LEU A 43 3.29 -1.48 -11.22
CA LEU A 43 3.64 -0.76 -12.44
C LEU A 43 3.16 -1.47 -13.72
N VAL A 44 3.01 -2.80 -13.69
CA VAL A 44 2.48 -3.58 -14.81
C VAL A 44 0.96 -3.74 -14.72
N LEU A 45 0.43 -4.08 -13.54
CA LEU A 45 -0.98 -4.37 -13.33
C LEU A 45 -1.85 -3.11 -13.45
N VAL A 46 -1.43 -1.96 -12.91
CA VAL A 46 -2.26 -0.74 -13.00
C VAL A 46 -2.53 -0.32 -14.46
N PRO A 47 -1.53 -0.24 -15.36
CA PRO A 47 -1.80 -0.02 -16.77
C PRO A 47 -2.60 -1.16 -17.42
N ALA A 48 -2.31 -2.42 -17.09
CA ALA A 48 -3.04 -3.56 -17.63
C ALA A 48 -4.53 -3.54 -17.26
N ALA A 49 -4.91 -2.90 -16.14
CA ALA A 49 -6.30 -2.82 -15.70
C ALA A 49 -7.19 -2.13 -16.74
N PHE A 50 -6.67 -1.14 -17.45
CA PHE A 50 -7.39 -0.43 -18.53
C PHE A 50 -7.64 -1.28 -19.77
N TRP A 51 -6.82 -2.31 -19.98
CA TRP A 51 -7.04 -3.29 -21.04
C TRP A 51 -7.92 -4.45 -20.58
N VAL A 52 -7.77 -4.90 -19.33
CA VAL A 52 -8.53 -6.04 -18.80
C VAL A 52 -9.99 -5.66 -18.51
N GLY A 53 -10.21 -4.58 -17.76
CA GLY A 53 -11.55 -4.16 -17.34
C GLY A 53 -12.44 -3.75 -18.52
N GLN A 54 -13.70 -4.16 -18.47
CA GLN A 54 -14.72 -3.85 -19.47
C GLN A 54 -15.54 -2.60 -19.13
N SER A 55 -15.52 -2.19 -17.86
CA SER A 55 -16.19 -1.00 -17.35
C SER A 55 -15.26 -0.15 -16.49
N TRP A 56 -15.60 1.13 -16.31
CA TRP A 56 -14.83 2.01 -15.43
C TRP A 56 -14.78 1.50 -13.98
N VAL A 57 -15.82 0.78 -13.54
CA VAL A 57 -15.91 0.18 -12.20
C VAL A 57 -14.90 -0.95 -12.07
N GLU A 58 -14.82 -1.84 -13.07
CA GLU A 58 -13.84 -2.93 -13.07
C GLU A 58 -12.41 -2.41 -13.10
N VAL A 59 -12.11 -1.42 -13.95
CA VAL A 59 -10.79 -0.78 -14.00
C VAL A 59 -10.44 -0.19 -12.63
N ALA A 60 -11.38 0.54 -12.01
CA ALA A 60 -11.18 1.13 -10.68
C ALA A 60 -10.96 0.05 -9.60
N LEU A 61 -11.70 -1.06 -9.65
CA LEU A 61 -11.56 -2.18 -8.72
C LEU A 61 -10.19 -2.87 -8.86
N LEU A 62 -9.76 -3.17 -10.09
CA LEU A 62 -8.47 -3.79 -10.36
C LEU A 62 -7.31 -2.91 -9.90
N CYS A 63 -7.36 -1.60 -10.16
CA CYS A 63 -6.39 -0.64 -9.65
C CYS A 63 -6.42 -0.56 -8.11
N ALA A 64 -7.61 -0.52 -7.51
CA ALA A 64 -7.78 -0.43 -6.06
C ALA A 64 -7.20 -1.64 -5.33
N LEU A 65 -7.34 -2.85 -5.87
CA LEU A 65 -6.79 -4.07 -5.27
C LEU A 65 -5.26 -4.09 -5.29
N VAL A 66 -4.65 -3.63 -6.38
CA VAL A 66 -3.19 -3.48 -6.47
C VAL A 66 -2.69 -2.44 -5.46
N LEU A 67 -3.38 -1.31 -5.33
CA LEU A 67 -3.05 -0.31 -4.32
C LEU A 67 -3.27 -0.83 -2.89
N LEU A 68 -4.30 -1.66 -2.67
CA LEU A 68 -4.56 -2.28 -1.37
C LEU A 68 -3.39 -3.17 -0.94
N VAL A 69 -2.84 -3.97 -1.85
CA VAL A 69 -1.64 -4.79 -1.58
C VAL A 69 -0.50 -3.90 -1.06
N LEU A 70 -0.16 -2.83 -1.78
CA LEU A 70 0.90 -1.91 -1.37
C LEU A 70 0.60 -1.23 -0.02
N VAL A 71 -0.65 -0.85 0.24
CA VAL A 71 -1.05 -0.26 1.53
C VAL A 71 -0.84 -1.27 2.66
N VAL A 72 -1.26 -2.52 2.48
CA VAL A 72 -1.12 -3.57 3.49
C VAL A 72 0.35 -3.89 3.74
N GLU A 73 1.18 -3.91 2.70
CA GLU A 73 2.63 -4.10 2.84
C GLU A 73 3.30 -2.95 3.62
N ILE A 74 2.95 -1.69 3.33
CA ILE A 74 3.44 -0.54 4.12
C ILE A 74 3.04 -0.67 5.59
N LEU A 75 1.80 -1.11 5.87
CA LEU A 75 1.34 -1.34 7.24
C LEU A 75 2.10 -2.49 7.90
N ASN A 76 2.39 -3.58 7.18
CA ASN A 76 3.21 -4.68 7.67
C ASN A 76 4.63 -4.21 8.03
N SER A 77 5.31 -3.49 7.14
CA SER A 77 6.64 -2.94 7.43
C SER A 77 6.64 -1.95 8.60
N ALA A 78 5.56 -1.16 8.75
CA ALA A 78 5.41 -0.28 9.91
C ALA A 78 5.29 -1.05 11.23
N ILE A 79 4.54 -2.16 11.24
CA ILE A 79 4.44 -3.07 12.40
C ILE A 79 5.80 -3.69 12.69
N GLU A 80 6.50 -4.20 11.67
CA GLU A 80 7.85 -4.77 11.82
C GLU A 80 8.83 -3.78 12.43
N ALA A 81 8.86 -2.53 11.94
CA ALA A 81 9.71 -1.48 12.47
C ALA A 81 9.43 -1.15 13.95
N VAL A 82 8.16 -1.18 14.36
CA VAL A 82 7.77 -1.00 15.76
C VAL A 82 8.22 -2.19 16.61
N VAL A 83 7.99 -3.42 16.13
CA VAL A 83 8.37 -4.65 16.83
C VAL A 83 9.89 -4.74 17.00
N ASP A 84 10.66 -4.42 15.97
CA ASP A 84 12.13 -4.46 15.99
C ASP A 84 12.75 -3.43 16.94
N ARG A 85 12.04 -2.33 17.21
CA ARG A 85 12.47 -1.32 18.19
C ARG A 85 12.38 -1.80 19.64
N VAL A 86 11.50 -2.74 19.97
CA VAL A 86 11.21 -3.15 21.37
C VAL A 86 12.31 -4.02 22.00
N GLY A 87 13.26 -4.54 21.20
CA GLY A 87 14.50 -5.17 21.69
C GLY A 87 14.62 -6.68 21.41
N PRO A 88 15.82 -7.26 21.62
CA PRO A 88 16.18 -8.62 21.18
C PRO A 88 15.69 -9.75 22.09
N GLU A 89 15.02 -9.45 23.20
CA GLU A 89 14.37 -10.48 23.99
C GLU A 89 13.19 -11.05 23.19
N TRP A 90 13.38 -12.25 22.66
CA TRP A 90 12.38 -12.98 21.89
C TRP A 90 11.10 -13.16 22.71
N HIS A 91 10.13 -12.29 22.49
CA HIS A 91 8.79 -12.42 23.07
C HIS A 91 7.88 -13.10 22.05
N ALA A 92 7.15 -14.13 22.47
CA ALA A 92 6.18 -14.84 21.63
C ALA A 92 5.17 -13.88 20.96
N LEU A 93 4.87 -12.76 21.62
CA LEU A 93 4.02 -11.68 21.11
C LEU A 93 4.64 -10.94 19.91
N SER A 94 5.95 -10.67 19.92
CA SER A 94 6.66 -10.02 18.80
C SER A 94 6.61 -10.89 17.55
N LYS A 95 6.84 -12.19 17.72
CA LYS A 95 6.69 -13.16 16.62
C LYS A 95 5.25 -13.17 16.11
N SER A 96 4.27 -13.29 17.00
CA SER A 96 2.86 -13.32 16.63
C SER A 96 2.42 -12.04 15.89
N ALA A 97 2.91 -10.87 16.27
CA ALA A 97 2.62 -9.62 15.58
C ALA A 97 3.13 -9.62 14.13
N LYS A 98 4.37 -10.09 13.91
CA LYS A 98 4.94 -10.23 12.56
C LYS A 98 4.19 -11.25 11.72
N ASP A 99 3.87 -12.41 12.30
CA ASP A 99 3.12 -13.48 11.62
C ASP A 99 1.73 -12.98 11.16
N MET A 100 1.04 -12.19 11.99
CA MET A 100 -0.25 -11.59 11.64
C MET A 100 -0.13 -10.53 10.53
N GLY A 101 0.92 -9.70 10.56
CA GLY A 101 1.19 -8.72 9.50
C GLY A 101 1.44 -9.40 8.15
N SER A 102 2.31 -10.41 8.13
CA SER A 102 2.55 -11.23 6.93
C SER A 102 1.30 -11.97 6.44
N ALA A 103 0.44 -12.46 7.36
CA ALA A 103 -0.83 -13.07 6.99
C ALA A 103 -1.79 -12.07 6.32
N ALA A 104 -1.80 -10.80 6.75
CA ALA A 104 -2.61 -9.76 6.11
C ALA A 104 -2.14 -9.47 4.67
N VAL A 105 -0.82 -9.41 4.45
CA VAL A 105 -0.22 -9.27 3.10
C VAL A 105 -0.59 -10.46 2.22
N LEU A 106 -0.50 -11.69 2.74
CA LEU A 106 -0.90 -12.88 2.00
C LEU A 106 -2.38 -12.83 1.58
N LEU A 107 -3.27 -12.42 2.48
CA LEU A 107 -4.70 -12.32 2.18
C LEU A 107 -5.00 -11.22 1.13
N SER A 108 -4.30 -10.08 1.18
CA SER A 108 -4.47 -9.03 0.18
C SER A 108 -3.97 -9.48 -1.21
N LEU A 109 -2.84 -10.19 -1.27
CA LEU A 109 -2.31 -10.79 -2.49
C LEU A 109 -3.27 -11.84 -3.08
N LEU A 110 -3.81 -12.74 -2.25
CA LEU A 110 -4.78 -13.74 -2.69
C LEU A 110 -6.05 -13.10 -3.24
N LEU A 111 -6.60 -12.10 -2.54
CA LEU A 111 -7.77 -11.37 -3.03
C LEU A 111 -7.47 -10.69 -4.37
N CYS A 112 -6.34 -10.00 -4.48
CA CYS A 112 -5.91 -9.36 -5.71
C CYS A 112 -5.79 -10.38 -6.85
N ALA A 113 -5.10 -11.50 -6.62
CA ALA A 113 -4.88 -12.54 -7.62
C ALA A 113 -6.20 -13.20 -8.08
N LEU A 114 -7.13 -13.48 -7.17
CA LEU A 114 -8.42 -14.09 -7.51
C LEU A 114 -9.27 -13.17 -8.40
N VAL A 115 -9.39 -11.89 -8.04
CA VAL A 115 -10.18 -10.93 -8.82
C VAL A 115 -9.52 -10.64 -10.17
N TRP A 116 -8.20 -10.46 -10.20
CA TRP A 116 -7.45 -10.28 -11.44
C TRP A 116 -7.54 -11.49 -12.36
N GLY A 117 -7.39 -12.70 -11.81
CA GLY A 117 -7.50 -13.94 -12.57
C GLY A 117 -8.88 -14.09 -13.20
N TRP A 118 -9.94 -13.77 -12.45
CA TRP A 118 -11.30 -13.79 -12.97
C TRP A 118 -11.53 -12.73 -14.06
N ALA A 119 -11.09 -11.50 -13.84
CA ALA A 119 -11.24 -10.42 -14.83
C ALA A 119 -10.48 -10.74 -16.14
N ILE A 120 -9.29 -11.34 -16.05
CA ILE A 120 -8.56 -11.83 -17.23
C ILE A 120 -9.32 -12.94 -17.93
N TYR A 121 -9.87 -13.91 -17.19
CA TYR A 121 -10.67 -14.99 -17.76
C TYR A 121 -11.87 -14.43 -18.54
N GLU A 122 -12.65 -13.54 -17.93
CA GLU A 122 -13.78 -12.88 -18.60
C GLU A 122 -13.32 -12.12 -19.85
N ARG A 123 -12.20 -11.40 -19.78
CA ARG A 123 -11.64 -10.68 -20.93
C ARG A 123 -11.23 -11.58 -22.10
N LEU A 124 -10.76 -12.80 -21.83
CA LEU A 124 -10.31 -13.73 -22.86
C LEU A 124 -11.44 -14.61 -23.42
N THR A 125 -12.55 -14.76 -22.68
CA THR A 125 -13.70 -15.56 -23.11
C THR A 125 -14.87 -14.75 -23.67
N ALA A 126 -14.86 -13.43 -23.48
CA ALA A 126 -15.81 -12.49 -24.09
C ALA A 126 -15.45 -12.21 -25.56
#